data_AF-A0A0F0CJQ2-F1
#
_entry.id   AF-A0A0F0CJQ2-F1
#
_cell.length_a   1.000
_cell.length_b   1.000
_cell.length_c   1.000
_cell.angle_alpha   90.00
_cell.angle_beta   90.00
_cell.angle_gamma   90.00
#
_symmetry.space_group_name_H-M   'P 1'
#
loop_
_entity.id
_entity.type
_entity.pdbx_description
1 polymer ?
#
loop_
_entity_poly.entity_id
_entity_poly.type
_entity_poly.pdbx_seq_one_letter_code
_entity_poly.pdbx_strand_id
1 'polypeptide(L)'
;MIQLPNKEEIRKAYKEGEDSVVNLFEKMIDYIEMLSVQVKDLQSQVSKSSKNSSKPPSSDGYKKPRTSSLRDRSDKKTGGQNGHQGHTLTMVDNPNHTEVHRVGRCGNCNISLIDIEVVDYEKRQVFDVPPIKIYVTEHKAEIKDCPSCGKRNKAEFPEGVAQPVQYGNGVKA
;
A
#
# COMPACT_ATOMS: atom_id res chain seq x y z
N MET A 1 15.55 -35.79 26.90
CA MET A 1 14.35 -36.55 27.32
C MET A 1 14.25 -36.42 28.82
N ILE A 2 13.08 -36.06 29.34
CA ILE A 2 12.85 -35.96 30.79
C ILE A 2 12.84 -37.38 31.36
N GLN A 3 13.67 -37.64 32.35
CA GLN A 3 13.81 -38.96 32.96
C GLN A 3 13.20 -38.90 34.37
N LEU A 4 11.96 -39.34 34.48
CA LEU A 4 11.29 -39.47 35.78
C LEU A 4 11.97 -40.57 36.59
N PRO A 5 12.11 -40.39 37.91
CA PRO A 5 12.76 -41.40 38.73
C PRO A 5 12.00 -42.71 38.65
N ASN A 6 12.73 -43.80 38.40
CA ASN A 6 12.14 -45.11 38.28
C ASN A 6 11.84 -45.69 39.68
N LYS A 7 11.08 -46.80 39.74
CA LYS A 7 10.71 -47.42 41.01
C LYS A 7 11.91 -47.89 41.83
N GLU A 8 13.04 -48.21 41.19
CA GLU A 8 14.26 -48.64 41.89
C GLU A 8 14.97 -47.47 42.56
N GLU A 9 15.05 -46.32 41.89
CA GLU A 9 15.61 -45.07 42.40
C GLU A 9 14.79 -44.54 43.59
N ILE A 10 13.46 -44.61 43.51
CA ILE A 10 12.57 -44.26 44.62
C ILE A 10 12.79 -45.18 45.82
N ARG A 11 12.89 -46.50 45.59
CA ARG A 11 13.15 -47.48 46.65
C ARG A 11 14.55 -47.34 47.24
N LYS A 12 15.54 -46.93 46.44
CA LYS A 12 16.90 -46.65 46.88
C LYS A 12 16.91 -45.42 47.80
N ALA A 13 16.29 -44.31 47.38
CA ALA A 13 16.15 -43.11 48.20
C ALA A 13 15.47 -43.42 49.54
N TYR A 14 14.41 -44.24 49.55
CA TYR A 14 13.74 -44.67 50.79
C TYR A 14 14.66 -45.47 51.74
N LYS A 15 15.55 -46.31 51.19
CA LYS A 15 16.50 -47.11 51.99
C LYS A 15 17.66 -46.27 52.53
N GLU A 16 18.03 -45.19 51.83
CA GLU A 16 19.15 -44.30 52.18
C GLU A 16 18.76 -43.27 53.25
N GLY A 17 17.47 -43.16 53.58
CA GLY A 17 16.97 -42.35 54.69
C GLY A 17 16.17 -41.13 54.26
N GLU A 18 15.69 -40.37 55.25
CA GLU A 18 14.78 -39.23 55.07
C GLU A 18 15.36 -38.17 54.12
N ASP A 19 16.62 -37.76 54.32
CA ASP A 19 17.28 -36.73 53.51
C ASP A 19 17.33 -37.12 52.02
N SER A 20 17.48 -38.40 51.71
CA SER A 20 17.54 -38.88 50.31
C SER A 20 16.16 -38.82 49.64
N VAL A 21 15.09 -39.05 50.40
CA VAL A 21 13.71 -38.90 49.93
C VAL A 21 13.38 -37.43 49.71
N VAL A 22 13.75 -36.55 50.66
CA VAL A 22 13.54 -35.09 50.54
C VAL A 22 14.24 -34.54 49.28
N ASN A 23 15.52 -34.88 49.08
CA ASN A 23 16.28 -34.49 47.89
C ASN A 23 15.63 -34.96 46.58
N LEU A 24 15.00 -36.15 46.58
CA LEU A 24 14.30 -36.65 45.40
C LEU A 24 13.02 -35.84 45.11
N PHE A 25 12.29 -35.45 46.15
CA PHE A 25 11.09 -34.61 46.04
C PHE A 25 11.43 -33.17 45.63
N GLU A 26 12.49 -32.57 46.16
CA GLU A 26 12.97 -31.24 45.75
C GLU A 26 13.27 -31.20 44.24
N LYS A 27 14.01 -32.20 43.74
CA LYS A 27 14.25 -32.35 42.30
C LYS A 27 12.95 -32.46 41.51
N MET A 28 11.96 -33.21 42.01
CA MET A 28 10.66 -33.31 41.35
C MET A 28 9.88 -31.99 41.34
N ILE A 29 9.94 -31.21 42.42
CA ILE A 29 9.31 -29.89 42.51
C ILE A 29 9.95 -28.95 41.47
N ASP A 30 11.28 -28.90 41.39
CA ASP A 30 11.99 -28.10 40.39
C ASP A 30 11.56 -28.45 38.96
N TYR A 31 11.38 -29.75 38.67
CA TYR A 31 10.92 -30.20 37.36
C TYR A 31 9.47 -29.81 37.08
N ILE A 32 8.58 -29.88 38.07
CA ILE A 32 7.19 -29.44 37.93
C ILE A 32 7.14 -27.94 37.66
N GLU A 33 7.93 -27.14 38.36
CA GLU A 33 8.02 -25.71 38.14
C GLU A 33 8.52 -25.39 36.73
N MET A 34 9.62 -26.02 36.30
CA MET A 34 10.15 -25.84 34.95
C MET A 34 9.12 -26.22 33.87
N LEU A 35 8.41 -27.33 34.05
CA LEU A 35 7.35 -27.74 33.11
C LEU A 35 6.17 -26.77 33.12
N SER A 36 5.79 -26.25 34.29
CA SER A 36 4.69 -25.28 34.40
C SER A 36 5.00 -23.99 33.62
N VAL A 37 6.26 -23.52 33.68
CA VAL A 37 6.74 -22.37 32.92
C VAL A 37 6.69 -22.67 31.42
N GLN A 38 7.21 -23.82 30.99
CA GLN A 38 7.20 -24.19 29.57
C GLN A 38 5.78 -24.34 29.00
N VAL A 39 4.87 -24.96 29.75
CA VAL A 39 3.46 -25.09 29.33
C VAL A 39 2.82 -23.71 29.21
N LYS A 40 3.05 -22.82 30.19
CA LYS A 40 2.52 -21.45 30.15
C LYS A 40 3.06 -20.67 28.95
N ASP A 41 4.34 -20.79 28.65
CA ASP A 41 4.96 -20.13 27.50
C ASP A 41 4.42 -20.67 26.17
N LEU A 42 4.31 -21.99 26.02
CA LEU A 42 3.73 -22.62 24.83
C LEU A 42 2.26 -22.20 24.65
N GLN A 43 1.47 -22.20 25.72
CA GLN A 43 0.08 -21.72 25.68
C GLN A 43 -0.01 -20.23 25.30
N SER A 44 0.91 -19.39 25.81
CA SER A 44 1.02 -17.98 25.44
C SER A 44 1.38 -17.81 23.96
N GLN A 45 2.25 -18.66 23.42
CA GLN A 45 2.60 -18.62 21.99
C GLN A 45 1.42 -19.00 21.09
N VAL A 46 0.65 -20.02 21.49
CA VAL A 46 -0.52 -20.51 20.74
C VAL A 46 -1.71 -19.53 20.78
N SER A 47 -1.90 -18.81 21.88
CA SER A 47 -3.03 -17.87 22.04
C SER A 47 -2.84 -16.50 21.36
N LYS A 48 -1.66 -16.23 20.79
CA LYS A 48 -1.37 -14.98 20.06
C LYS A 48 -2.01 -15.00 18.66
N SER A 49 -2.76 -13.95 18.37
CA SER A 49 -3.36 -13.63 17.08
C SER A 49 -3.10 -12.16 16.73
N SER A 50 -3.36 -11.73 15.49
CA SER A 50 -3.27 -10.32 15.10
C SER A 50 -4.22 -9.38 15.85
N LYS A 51 -5.23 -9.91 16.55
CA LYS A 51 -6.17 -9.12 17.34
C LYS A 51 -5.64 -8.74 18.72
N ASN A 52 -4.76 -9.57 19.28
CA ASN A 52 -4.25 -9.42 20.66
C ASN A 52 -2.72 -9.37 20.71
N SER A 53 -2.05 -9.27 19.57
CA SER A 53 -0.62 -9.07 19.45
C SER A 53 -0.32 -8.15 18.28
N SER A 54 0.78 -7.39 18.32
CA SER A 54 1.24 -6.54 17.21
C SER A 54 1.72 -7.34 15.98
N LYS A 55 1.33 -8.62 15.87
CA LYS A 55 1.60 -9.45 14.69
C LYS A 55 0.69 -9.00 13.55
N PRO A 56 1.20 -8.93 12.31
CA PRO A 56 0.36 -8.59 11.19
C PRO A 56 -0.71 -9.68 11.00
N PRO A 57 -1.92 -9.32 10.53
CA PRO A 57 -2.97 -10.27 10.21
C PRO A 57 -2.45 -11.45 9.42
N SER A 58 -1.62 -11.25 8.38
CA SER A 58 -1.01 -12.32 7.56
C SER A 58 -0.45 -13.51 8.35
N SER A 59 0.07 -13.29 9.57
CA SER A 59 0.61 -14.34 10.45
C SER A 59 -0.41 -15.30 11.07
N ASP A 60 -1.72 -14.99 11.10
CA ASP A 60 -2.73 -15.89 11.68
C ASP A 60 -3.08 -17.10 10.76
N GLY A 61 -2.48 -17.16 9.57
CA GLY A 61 -2.69 -18.26 8.62
C GLY A 61 -4.14 -18.41 8.13
N TYR A 62 -4.52 -19.64 7.76
CA TYR A 62 -5.85 -19.97 7.22
C TYR A 62 -6.96 -20.09 8.28
N LYS A 63 -6.63 -19.98 9.58
CA LYS A 63 -7.61 -20.03 10.68
C LYS A 63 -8.41 -18.73 10.84
N LYS A 64 -8.12 -17.70 10.05
CA LYS A 64 -8.86 -16.44 10.09
C LYS A 64 -10.31 -16.64 9.66
N PRO A 65 -11.27 -16.00 10.34
CA PRO A 65 -12.61 -15.89 9.79
C PRO A 65 -12.53 -15.16 8.46
N ARG A 66 -13.22 -15.69 7.45
CA ARG A 66 -13.36 -15.03 6.14
C ARG A 66 -13.97 -13.65 6.37
N THR A 67 -13.33 -12.60 5.88
CA THR A 67 -13.86 -11.24 6.00
C THR A 67 -15.21 -11.17 5.28
N SER A 68 -16.29 -10.97 6.05
CA SER A 68 -17.60 -10.68 5.49
C SER A 68 -17.65 -9.20 5.13
N SER A 69 -18.19 -8.88 3.96
CA SER A 69 -18.53 -7.51 3.61
C SER A 69 -19.51 -6.98 4.64
N LEU A 70 -19.20 -5.83 5.26
CA LEU A 70 -20.15 -5.06 6.08
C LEU A 70 -21.21 -4.35 5.22
N ARG A 71 -20.99 -4.28 3.90
CA ARG A 71 -21.91 -3.66 2.96
C ARG A 71 -23.11 -4.57 2.73
N ASP A 72 -24.30 -3.99 2.79
CA ASP A 72 -25.52 -4.63 2.34
C ASP A 72 -25.44 -5.00 0.86
N ARG A 73 -26.05 -6.12 0.49
CA ARG A 73 -26.14 -6.53 -0.91
C ARG A 73 -26.99 -5.51 -1.65
N SER A 74 -26.43 -4.96 -2.72
CA SER A 74 -27.15 -4.09 -3.64
C SER A 74 -27.82 -4.95 -4.70
N ASP A 75 -29.10 -4.70 -4.96
CA ASP A 75 -29.84 -5.35 -6.05
C ASP A 75 -29.41 -4.85 -7.45
N LYS A 76 -28.62 -3.77 -7.49
CA LYS A 76 -28.03 -3.28 -8.75
C LYS A 76 -27.03 -4.28 -9.29
N LYS A 77 -27.22 -4.66 -10.55
CA LYS A 77 -26.24 -5.44 -11.30
C LYS A 77 -24.93 -4.68 -11.41
N THR A 78 -23.82 -5.40 -11.41
CA THR A 78 -22.49 -4.88 -11.71
C THR A 78 -22.47 -4.29 -13.13
N GLY A 79 -22.00 -3.05 -13.28
CA GLY A 79 -21.94 -2.31 -14.55
C GLY A 79 -22.83 -1.06 -14.58
N GLY A 80 -22.85 -0.40 -15.73
CA GLY A 80 -23.74 0.73 -15.99
C GLY A 80 -25.20 0.32 -15.83
N GLN A 81 -26.02 1.17 -15.20
CA GLN A 81 -27.43 0.84 -15.02
C GLN A 81 -28.18 0.95 -16.35
N ASN A 82 -29.26 0.18 -16.49
CA ASN A 82 -30.12 0.26 -17.67
C ASN A 82 -30.61 1.70 -17.88
N GLY A 83 -30.35 2.26 -19.07
CA GLY A 83 -30.68 3.64 -19.43
C GLY A 83 -29.51 4.63 -19.35
N HIS A 84 -28.33 4.23 -18.85
CA HIS A 84 -27.14 5.07 -18.99
C HIS A 84 -26.65 5.06 -20.44
N GLN A 85 -26.68 6.22 -21.08
CA GLN A 85 -26.07 6.41 -22.39
C GLN A 85 -24.55 6.34 -22.25
N GLY A 86 -23.91 5.46 -23.01
CA GLY A 86 -22.46 5.42 -23.11
C GLY A 86 -21.94 6.64 -23.87
N HIS A 87 -20.89 7.28 -23.36
CA HIS A 87 -20.14 8.29 -24.09
C HIS A 87 -18.86 7.65 -24.62
N THR A 88 -18.91 7.18 -25.86
CA THR A 88 -17.74 6.64 -26.55
C THR A 88 -16.95 7.79 -27.15
N LEU A 89 -15.61 7.71 -27.10
CA LEU A 89 -14.74 8.68 -27.77
C LEU A 89 -14.94 8.59 -29.29
N THR A 90 -15.21 9.73 -29.93
CA THR A 90 -15.44 9.82 -31.38
C THR A 90 -14.28 10.49 -32.08
N MET A 91 -13.99 10.10 -33.33
CA MET A 91 -13.04 10.82 -34.17
C MET A 91 -13.52 12.25 -34.41
N VAL A 92 -12.59 13.20 -34.43
CA VAL A 92 -12.83 14.60 -34.81
C VAL A 92 -12.60 14.79 -36.30
N ASP A 93 -13.39 15.66 -36.94
CA ASP A 93 -13.21 15.93 -38.37
C ASP A 93 -11.91 16.69 -38.67
N ASN A 94 -11.48 17.55 -37.75
CA ASN A 94 -10.32 18.43 -37.89
C ASN A 94 -9.33 18.21 -36.74
N PRO A 95 -8.35 17.28 -36.87
CA PRO A 95 -7.32 17.10 -35.85
C PRO A 95 -6.33 18.28 -35.84
N ASN A 96 -5.67 18.51 -34.70
CA ASN A 96 -4.68 19.58 -34.57
C ASN A 96 -3.45 19.36 -35.48
N HIS A 97 -3.10 18.10 -35.75
CA HIS A 97 -2.02 17.71 -36.65
C HIS A 97 -2.39 16.44 -37.41
N THR A 98 -1.93 16.33 -38.67
CA THR A 98 -2.15 15.16 -39.53
C THR A 98 -0.81 14.68 -40.08
N GLU A 99 -0.41 13.47 -39.71
CA GLU A 99 0.77 12.80 -40.25
C GLU A 99 0.35 11.75 -41.28
N VAL A 100 0.89 11.86 -42.50
CA VAL A 100 0.61 10.90 -43.58
C VAL A 100 1.77 9.92 -43.72
N HIS A 101 1.53 8.66 -43.39
CA HIS A 101 2.50 7.58 -43.60
C HIS A 101 2.41 7.06 -45.03
N ARG A 102 3.42 7.34 -45.85
CA ARG A 102 3.44 6.99 -47.27
C ARG A 102 3.91 5.55 -47.50
N VAL A 103 3.24 4.85 -48.40
CA VAL A 103 3.66 3.51 -48.86
C VAL A 103 4.69 3.67 -49.97
N GLY A 104 5.95 3.32 -49.71
CA GLY A 104 7.02 3.43 -50.71
C GLY A 104 7.16 2.21 -51.62
N ARG A 105 6.74 1.03 -51.15
CA ARG A 105 6.93 -0.23 -51.89
C ARG A 105 5.75 -1.18 -51.69
N CYS A 106 5.50 -2.00 -52.70
CA CYS A 106 4.49 -3.05 -52.61
C CYS A 106 4.92 -4.14 -51.61
N GLY A 107 4.04 -4.49 -50.67
CA GLY A 107 4.31 -5.52 -49.67
C GLY A 107 4.47 -6.94 -50.23
N ASN A 108 4.04 -7.20 -51.48
CA ASN A 108 4.14 -8.52 -52.11
C ASN A 108 5.35 -8.63 -53.06
N CYS A 109 5.48 -7.71 -54.04
CA CYS A 109 6.52 -7.79 -55.08
C CYS A 109 7.64 -6.75 -54.94
N ASN A 110 7.58 -5.89 -53.91
CA ASN A 110 8.59 -4.87 -53.59
C ASN A 110 8.85 -3.80 -54.67
N ILE A 111 7.98 -3.70 -55.68
CA ILE A 111 8.05 -2.63 -56.68
C ILE A 111 7.82 -1.26 -56.04
N SER A 112 8.44 -0.22 -56.58
CA SER A 112 8.27 1.16 -56.09
C SER A 112 6.83 1.63 -56.29
N LEU A 113 6.26 2.25 -55.26
CA LEU A 113 4.93 2.87 -55.29
C LEU A 113 5.00 4.39 -55.08
N ILE A 114 6.21 4.97 -55.07
CA ILE A 114 6.44 6.39 -54.73
C ILE A 114 5.70 7.34 -55.69
N ASP A 115 5.66 7.00 -56.98
CA ASP A 115 5.06 7.84 -58.04
C ASP A 115 3.63 7.41 -58.39
N ILE A 116 3.06 6.46 -57.64
CA ILE A 116 1.69 5.98 -57.86
C ILE A 116 0.72 6.85 -57.07
N GLU A 117 -0.40 7.23 -57.69
CA GLU A 117 -1.43 8.05 -57.05
C GLU A 117 -2.09 7.32 -55.86
N VAL A 118 -2.39 8.08 -54.81
CA VAL A 118 -3.05 7.54 -53.62
C VAL A 118 -4.53 7.31 -53.90
N VAL A 119 -5.01 6.11 -53.58
CA VAL A 119 -6.41 5.71 -53.79
C VAL A 119 -7.30 6.06 -52.60
N ASP A 120 -6.83 5.84 -51.36
CA ASP A 120 -7.58 6.12 -50.12
C ASP A 120 -6.64 6.20 -48.90
N TYR A 121 -7.17 6.64 -47.75
CA TYR A 121 -6.48 6.70 -46.47
C TYR A 121 -7.24 5.97 -45.37
N GLU A 122 -6.61 5.00 -44.71
CA GLU A 122 -7.09 4.49 -43.43
C GLU A 122 -6.73 5.47 -42.31
N LYS A 123 -7.73 5.93 -41.53
CA LYS A 123 -7.54 6.94 -40.47
C LYS A 123 -7.50 6.29 -39.10
N ARG A 124 -6.57 6.75 -38.25
CA ARG A 124 -6.53 6.51 -36.81
C ARG A 124 -6.22 7.84 -36.10
N GLN A 125 -6.91 8.12 -35.00
CA GLN A 125 -6.68 9.33 -34.21
C GLN A 125 -6.22 8.97 -32.81
N VAL A 126 -5.18 9.66 -32.36
CA VAL A 126 -4.65 9.56 -31.01
C VAL A 126 -5.00 10.86 -30.30
N PHE A 127 -5.76 10.75 -29.22
CA PHE A 127 -6.08 11.89 -28.35
C PHE A 127 -5.04 11.91 -27.24
N ASP A 128 -4.13 12.88 -27.30
CA ASP A 128 -3.10 13.09 -26.28
C ASP A 128 -3.33 14.42 -25.56
N VAL A 129 -2.90 14.48 -24.30
CA VAL A 129 -2.91 15.71 -23.52
C VAL A 129 -1.52 16.32 -23.63
N PRO A 130 -1.37 17.53 -24.22
CA PRO A 130 -0.06 18.15 -24.34
C PRO A 130 0.57 18.33 -22.95
N PRO A 131 1.92 18.35 -22.85
CA PRO A 131 2.60 18.45 -21.58
C PRO A 131 2.07 19.60 -20.71
N ILE A 132 1.46 19.26 -19.57
CA ILE A 132 0.93 20.23 -18.62
C ILE A 132 2.10 20.87 -17.88
N LYS A 133 2.26 22.19 -18.03
CA LYS A 133 3.26 22.97 -17.30
C LYS A 133 2.62 23.64 -16.09
N ILE A 134 3.23 23.49 -14.91
CA ILE A 134 2.85 24.26 -13.73
C ILE A 134 3.38 25.67 -13.90
N TYR A 135 2.50 26.67 -13.84
CA TYR A 135 2.87 28.07 -13.79
C TYR A 135 3.12 28.46 -12.34
N VAL A 136 4.32 28.98 -12.06
CA VAL A 136 4.73 29.41 -10.71
C VAL A 136 4.75 30.93 -10.66
N THR A 137 3.99 31.50 -9.73
CA THR A 137 4.01 32.94 -9.42
C THR A 137 4.73 33.16 -8.10
N GLU A 138 5.85 33.88 -8.13
CA GLU A 138 6.57 34.29 -6.92
C GLU A 138 5.96 35.59 -6.38
N HIS A 139 5.34 35.53 -5.21
CA HIS A 139 4.88 36.72 -4.50
C HIS A 139 6.03 37.28 -3.67
N LYS A 140 6.40 38.55 -3.89
CA LYS A 140 7.45 39.26 -3.13
C LYS A 140 6.85 40.33 -2.24
N ALA A 141 7.18 40.29 -0.96
CA ALA A 141 6.86 41.35 -0.01
C ALA A 141 8.12 42.19 0.23
N GLU A 142 8.04 43.50 -0.03
CA GLU A 142 9.13 44.42 0.28
C GLU A 142 9.36 44.49 1.79
N ILE A 143 10.63 44.65 2.18
CA ILE A 143 11.04 44.90 3.56
C ILE A 143 11.90 46.16 3.58
N LYS A 144 11.54 47.14 4.40
CA LYS A 144 12.26 48.41 4.54
C LYS A 144 12.45 48.75 6.01
N ASP A 145 13.65 49.19 6.36
CA ASP A 145 13.97 49.69 7.69
C ASP A 145 13.68 51.20 7.73
N CYS A 146 12.92 51.65 8.72
CA CYS A 146 12.58 53.06 8.86
C CYS A 146 13.83 53.87 9.25
N PRO A 147 14.23 54.89 8.47
CA PRO A 147 15.46 55.64 8.78
C PRO A 147 15.32 56.51 10.05
N SER A 148 14.10 56.78 10.50
CA SER A 148 13.85 57.64 11.66
C SER A 148 13.87 56.86 13.00
N CYS A 149 13.27 55.66 13.05
CA CYS A 149 13.15 54.89 14.28
C CYS A 149 13.82 53.51 14.22
N GLY A 150 14.44 53.13 13.09
CA GLY A 150 15.08 51.83 12.88
C GLY A 150 14.12 50.64 12.76
N LYS A 151 12.80 50.86 12.86
CA LYS A 151 11.80 49.78 12.80
C LYS A 151 11.76 49.14 11.41
N ARG A 152 11.84 47.81 11.38
CA ARG A 152 11.65 46.99 10.17
C ARG A 152 10.18 46.87 9.82
N ASN A 153 9.82 47.25 8.60
CA ASN A 153 8.46 47.15 8.05
C ASN A 153 8.46 46.16 6.88
N LYS A 154 7.44 45.31 6.81
CA LYS A 154 7.26 44.30 5.76
C LYS A 154 5.87 44.45 5.15
N ALA A 155 5.79 44.40 3.81
CA ALA A 155 4.52 44.39 3.10
C ALA A 155 3.76 43.08 3.36
N GLU A 156 2.43 43.14 3.37
CA GLU A 156 1.59 41.96 3.52
C GLU A 156 1.45 41.21 2.19
N PHE A 157 1.28 39.89 2.26
CA PHE A 157 0.96 39.08 1.10
C PHE A 157 -0.55 39.10 0.82
N PRO A 158 -0.99 38.93 -0.44
CA PRO A 158 -2.40 38.83 -0.77
C PRO A 158 -3.12 37.69 -0.02
N GLU A 159 -4.42 37.84 0.18
CA GLU A 159 -5.25 36.82 0.80
C GLU A 159 -5.13 35.48 0.04
N GLY A 160 -4.92 34.40 0.79
CA GLY A 160 -4.73 33.08 0.23
C GLY A 160 -3.27 32.72 -0.09
N VAL A 161 -2.29 33.62 0.04
CA VAL A 161 -0.85 33.33 -0.03
C VAL A 161 -0.27 33.25 1.39
N ALA A 162 -0.54 32.14 2.07
CA ALA A 162 -0.24 31.98 3.49
C ALA A 162 1.06 31.23 3.77
N GLN A 163 1.48 30.35 2.85
CA GLN A 163 2.66 29.49 3.03
C GLN A 163 3.82 29.94 2.13
N PRO A 164 5.08 29.70 2.52
CA PRO A 164 6.24 29.99 1.67
C PRO A 164 6.19 29.28 0.31
N VAL A 165 5.59 28.10 0.27
CA VAL A 165 5.29 27.32 -0.95
C VAL A 165 3.92 26.69 -0.80
N GLN A 166 3.04 26.85 -1.79
CA GLN A 166 1.69 26.28 -1.77
C GLN A 166 1.13 26.13 -3.19
N TYR A 167 0.20 25.19 -3.36
CA TYR A 167 -0.55 25.05 -4.61
C TYR A 167 -1.61 26.15 -4.75
N GLY A 168 -1.69 26.74 -5.94
CA GLY A 168 -2.77 27.65 -6.32
C GLY A 168 -4.08 26.91 -6.56
N ASN A 169 -5.18 27.67 -6.71
CA ASN A 169 -6.52 27.10 -6.83
C ASN A 169 -6.70 26.20 -8.07
N GLY A 170 -5.92 26.40 -9.13
CA GLY A 170 -5.98 25.57 -10.35
C GLY A 170 -5.37 24.17 -10.22
N VAL A 171 -4.74 23.83 -9.08
CA VAL A 171 -4.08 22.54 -8.83
C VAL A 171 -4.70 21.78 -7.65
N LYS A 172 -5.59 22.42 -6.87
CA LYS A 172 -6.22 21.78 -5.71
C LYS A 172 -7.21 20.69 -6.19
N ALA A 173 -7.10 19.52 -5.58
CA ALA A 173 -7.95 18.34 -5.83
C ALA A 173 -9.35 18.50 -5.23
#